data_AF-A0A0B1YWT5-F1
#
_entry.id   AF-A0A0B1YWT5-F1
#
_cell.length_a   1.000
_cell.length_b   1.000
_cell.length_c   1.000
_cell.angle_alpha   90.00
_cell.angle_beta   90.00
_cell.angle_gamma   90.00
#
_symmetry.space_group_name_H-M   'P 1'
#
loop_
_entity.id
_entity.type
_entity.pdbx_description
1 polymer ?
#
loop_
_entity_poly.entity_id
_entity_poly.type
_entity_poly.pdbx_seq_one_letter_code
_entity_poly.pdbx_strand_id
1 'polypeptide(L)'
;MALALAGFGSAWQFQDWRYGRQLAEQARLHGETLNRLAMAGANAQKAEQDKRLALEQRLAASEKTHFEKMTNAQKDQARLRDRLATADLRLSVLIDADSAGSCDVPKATGAGGVDHAAVRARLDPAHAQRIIAITDTGDRGLIALQACQAYVKALAQ
;
A
#
# COMPACT_ATOMS: atom_id res chain seq x y z
N MET A 1 3.92 55.39 72.73
CA MET A 1 4.37 55.11 71.34
C MET A 1 4.49 53.60 71.01
N ALA A 2 4.72 52.70 71.97
CA ALA A 2 4.88 51.26 71.69
C ALA A 2 3.61 50.52 71.18
N LEU A 3 2.40 50.92 71.60
CA LEU A 3 1.15 50.28 71.17
C LEU A 3 0.78 50.56 69.70
N ALA A 4 1.20 51.71 69.15
CA ALA A 4 0.93 52.05 67.75
C ALA A 4 1.75 51.18 66.78
N LEU A 5 2.94 50.75 67.17
CA LEU A 5 3.81 49.89 66.36
C LEU A 5 3.32 48.43 66.31
N ALA A 6 2.75 47.94 67.40
CA ALA A 6 2.20 46.59 67.47
C ALA A 6 0.93 46.42 66.60
N GLY A 7 0.04 47.43 66.57
CA GLY A 7 -1.14 47.43 65.70
C GLY A 7 -0.80 47.51 64.20
N PHE A 8 0.29 48.19 63.86
CA PHE A 8 0.73 48.34 62.46
C PHE A 8 1.28 47.03 61.88
N GLY A 9 2.06 46.25 62.65
CA GLY A 9 2.62 44.97 62.21
C GLY A 9 1.57 43.86 62.02
N SER A 10 0.51 43.88 62.84
CA SER A 10 -0.59 42.89 62.78
C SER A 10 -1.57 43.18 61.63
N ALA A 11 -1.83 44.46 61.32
CA ALA A 11 -2.60 44.84 60.14
C ALA A 11 -1.87 44.47 58.82
N TRP A 12 -0.54 44.59 58.78
CA TRP A 12 0.29 44.21 57.63
C TRP A 12 0.27 42.70 57.35
N GLN A 13 0.39 41.87 58.40
CA GLN A 13 0.30 40.40 58.30
C GLN A 13 -1.04 39.93 57.74
N PHE A 14 -2.14 40.58 58.14
CA PHE A 14 -3.47 40.24 57.64
C PHE A 14 -3.65 40.65 56.17
N GLN A 15 -3.08 41.79 55.77
CA GLN A 15 -3.06 42.22 54.36
C GLN A 15 -2.27 41.24 53.48
N ASP A 16 -1.07 40.86 53.92
CA ASP A 16 -0.18 39.97 53.18
C ASP A 16 -0.80 38.57 52.99
N TRP A 17 -1.46 38.04 54.02
CA TRP A 17 -2.19 36.78 53.93
C TRP A 17 -3.33 36.82 52.91
N ARG A 18 -4.06 37.94 52.82
CA ARG A 18 -5.15 38.11 51.85
C ARG A 18 -4.62 38.19 50.42
N TYR A 19 -3.53 38.93 50.21
CA TYR A 19 -2.87 39.02 48.90
C TYR A 19 -2.24 37.69 48.49
N GLY A 20 -1.57 36.99 49.41
CA GLY A 20 -1.02 35.66 49.18
C GLY A 20 -2.09 34.63 48.80
N ARG A 21 -3.27 34.69 49.44
CA ARG A 21 -4.40 33.84 49.10
C ARG A 21 -4.93 34.12 47.68
N GLN A 22 -5.06 35.39 47.29
CA GLN A 22 -5.46 35.77 45.92
C GLN A 22 -4.42 35.34 44.88
N LEU A 23 -3.13 35.51 45.17
CA LEU A 23 -2.02 35.06 44.31
C LEU A 23 -2.03 33.54 44.13
N ALA A 24 -2.24 32.78 45.21
CA ALA A 24 -2.32 31.33 45.16
C ALA A 24 -3.52 30.86 44.33
N GLU A 25 -4.66 31.53 44.46
CA GLU A 25 -5.88 31.20 43.73
C GLU A 25 -5.74 31.52 42.22
N GLN A 26 -5.13 32.66 41.89
CA GLN A 26 -4.79 33.01 40.51
C GLN A 26 -3.76 32.05 39.90
N ALA A 27 -2.71 31.70 40.66
CA ALA A 27 -1.71 30.73 40.22
C ALA A 27 -2.33 29.35 39.98
N ARG A 28 -3.28 28.92 40.83
CA ARG A 28 -4.02 27.67 40.65
C ARG A 28 -4.86 27.69 39.38
N LEU A 29 -5.62 28.76 39.14
CA LEU A 29 -6.44 28.93 37.93
C LEU A 29 -5.56 28.99 36.66
N HIS A 30 -4.43 29.67 36.72
CA HIS A 30 -3.46 29.71 35.61
C HIS A 30 -2.86 28.32 35.35
N GLY A 31 -2.44 27.62 36.40
CA GLY A 31 -1.94 26.24 36.30
C GLY A 31 -2.96 25.29 35.70
N GLU A 32 -4.22 25.36 36.14
CA GLU A 32 -5.32 24.56 35.55
C GLU A 32 -5.55 24.89 34.08
N THR A 33 -5.50 26.17 33.71
CA THR A 33 -5.68 26.62 32.33
C THR A 33 -4.54 26.13 31.43
N LEU A 34 -3.29 26.29 31.87
CA LEU A 34 -2.13 25.77 31.14
C LEU A 34 -2.17 24.25 31.03
N ASN A 35 -2.58 23.54 32.07
CA ASN A 35 -2.70 22.09 32.04
C ASN A 35 -3.80 21.63 31.05
N ARG A 36 -4.95 22.32 31.01
CA ARG A 36 -5.98 22.07 30.00
C ARG A 36 -5.48 22.32 28.58
N LEU A 37 -4.74 23.41 28.37
CA LEU A 37 -4.15 23.72 27.07
C LEU A 37 -3.12 22.66 26.65
N ALA A 38 -2.27 22.24 27.58
CA ALA A 38 -1.27 21.20 27.36
C ALA A 38 -1.92 19.85 27.05
N MET A 39 -2.97 19.46 27.79
CA MET A 39 -3.73 18.25 27.52
C MET A 39 -4.43 18.30 26.16
N ALA A 40 -5.04 19.44 25.80
CA ALA A 40 -5.66 19.63 24.49
C ALA A 40 -4.63 19.53 23.35
N GLY A 41 -3.48 20.18 23.50
CA GLY A 41 -2.37 20.09 22.55
C GLY A 41 -1.81 18.68 22.43
N ALA A 42 -1.60 17.99 23.55
CA ALA A 42 -1.13 16.60 23.57
C ALA A 42 -2.14 15.64 22.92
N ASN A 43 -3.45 15.84 23.15
CA ASN A 43 -4.50 15.04 22.51
C ASN A 43 -4.59 15.30 21.01
N ALA A 44 -4.47 16.56 20.57
CA ALA A 44 -4.40 16.88 19.15
C ALA A 44 -3.18 16.24 18.47
N GLN A 45 -2.02 16.29 19.13
CA GLN A 45 -0.80 15.66 18.64
C GLN A 45 -0.90 14.13 18.58
N LYS A 46 -1.51 13.49 19.60
CA LYS A 46 -1.78 12.05 19.60
C LYS A 46 -2.70 11.65 18.45
N ALA A 47 -3.80 12.38 18.25
CA ALA A 47 -4.73 12.10 17.15
C ALA A 47 -4.05 12.15 15.78
N GLU A 48 -3.09 13.06 15.59
CA GLU A 48 -2.32 13.14 14.35
C GLU A 48 -1.30 11.98 14.20
N GLN A 49 -0.66 11.56 15.28
CA GLN A 49 0.22 10.39 15.28
C GLN A 49 -0.56 9.09 15.01
N ASP A 50 -1.72 8.93 15.63
CA ASP A 50 -2.57 7.74 15.43
C ASP A 50 -3.04 7.65 13.97
N LYS A 51 -3.40 8.79 13.35
CA LYS A 51 -3.69 8.85 11.90
C LYS A 51 -2.49 8.43 11.06
N ARG A 52 -1.30 8.94 11.36
CA ARG A 52 -0.06 8.57 10.65
C ARG A 52 0.22 7.08 10.77
N LEU A 53 0.13 6.53 11.98
CA LEU A 53 0.35 5.11 12.22
C LEU A 53 -0.68 4.24 11.48
N ALA A 54 -1.95 4.63 11.48
CA ALA A 54 -3.00 3.93 10.75
C ALA A 54 -2.77 3.96 9.23
N LEU A 55 -2.31 5.08 8.68
CA LEU A 55 -1.92 5.20 7.28
C LEU A 55 -0.71 4.32 6.95
N GLU A 56 0.33 4.36 7.78
CA GLU A 56 1.53 3.53 7.63
C GLU A 56 1.21 2.03 7.66
N GLN A 57 0.35 1.59 8.58
CA GLN A 57 -0.09 0.19 8.64
C GLN A 57 -0.84 -0.24 7.38
N ARG A 58 -1.73 0.62 6.87
CA ARG A 58 -2.46 0.37 5.62
C ARG A 58 -1.52 0.31 4.42
N LEU A 59 -0.54 1.23 4.36
CA LEU A 59 0.46 1.27 3.30
C LEU A 59 1.31 -0.01 3.32
N ALA A 60 1.85 -0.39 4.48
CA ALA A 60 2.67 -1.58 4.65
C ALA A 60 1.93 -2.88 4.29
N ALA A 61 0.66 -3.01 4.68
CA ALA A 61 -0.16 -4.17 4.34
C ALA A 61 -0.42 -4.28 2.82
N SER A 62 -0.68 -3.14 2.18
CA SER A 62 -0.86 -3.05 0.73
C SER A 62 0.44 -3.39 0.00
N GLU A 63 1.54 -2.74 0.36
CA GLU A 63 2.86 -2.92 -0.27
C GLU A 63 3.35 -4.37 -0.20
N LYS A 64 3.21 -5.02 0.96
CA LYS A 64 3.60 -6.44 1.11
C LYS A 64 2.88 -7.33 0.11
N THR A 65 1.57 -7.16 -0.03
CA THR A 65 0.75 -7.95 -0.96
C THR A 65 1.17 -7.70 -2.42
N HIS A 66 1.44 -6.44 -2.77
CA HIS A 66 1.87 -6.08 -4.12
C HIS A 66 3.27 -6.60 -4.44
N PHE A 67 4.20 -6.53 -3.49
CA PHE A 67 5.57 -7.01 -3.65
C PHE A 67 5.64 -8.53 -3.81
N GLU A 68 4.88 -9.29 -3.02
CA GLU A 68 4.79 -10.74 -3.13
C GLU A 68 4.24 -11.17 -4.50
N LYS A 69 3.16 -10.53 -4.96
CA LYS A 69 2.57 -10.78 -6.29
C LYS A 69 3.57 -10.48 -7.42
N MET A 70 4.24 -9.34 -7.36
CA MET A 70 5.24 -8.95 -8.36
C MET A 70 6.42 -9.94 -8.38
N THR A 71 6.89 -10.36 -7.20
CA THR A 71 8.01 -11.31 -7.09
C THR A 71 7.64 -12.69 -7.63
N ASN A 72 6.45 -13.19 -7.32
CA ASN A 72 5.98 -14.48 -7.81
C ASN A 72 5.78 -14.47 -9.34
N ALA A 73 5.13 -13.42 -9.87
CA ALA A 73 4.97 -13.26 -11.31
C ALA A 73 6.31 -13.24 -12.06
N GLN A 74 7.32 -12.53 -11.53
CA GLN A 74 8.67 -12.51 -12.09
C GLN A 74 9.34 -13.89 -12.09
N LYS A 75 9.22 -14.65 -10.99
CA LYS A 75 9.81 -15.99 -10.87
C LYS A 75 9.16 -16.99 -11.82
N ASP A 76 7.83 -17.02 -11.87
CA ASP A 76 7.09 -17.92 -12.77
C ASP A 76 7.42 -17.63 -14.23
N GLN A 77 7.54 -16.36 -14.58
CA GLN A 77 7.95 -15.97 -15.91
C GLN A 77 9.40 -16.35 -16.24
N ALA A 78 10.35 -16.11 -15.33
CA ALA A 78 11.74 -16.49 -15.56
C ALA A 78 11.84 -18.00 -15.83
N ARG A 79 11.06 -18.80 -15.08
CA ARG A 79 10.93 -20.23 -15.28
C ARG A 79 10.31 -20.59 -16.63
N LEU A 80 9.24 -19.90 -17.06
CA LEU A 80 8.62 -20.14 -18.37
C LEU A 80 9.59 -19.81 -19.52
N ARG A 81 10.28 -18.68 -19.45
CA ARG A 81 11.28 -18.28 -20.46
C ARG A 81 12.42 -19.30 -20.57
N ASP A 82 12.93 -19.77 -19.44
CA ASP A 82 13.99 -20.76 -19.39
C ASP A 82 13.55 -22.10 -20.03
N ARG A 83 12.33 -22.56 -19.73
CA ARG A 83 11.75 -23.78 -20.32
C ARG A 83 11.44 -23.66 -21.81
N LEU A 84 11.07 -22.46 -22.28
CA LEU A 84 10.91 -22.17 -23.70
C LEU A 84 12.25 -22.13 -24.44
N ALA A 85 13.30 -21.61 -23.80
CA ALA A 85 14.65 -21.56 -24.36
C ALA A 85 15.30 -22.95 -24.44
N THR A 86 15.08 -23.80 -23.43
CA THR A 86 15.59 -25.17 -23.34
C THR A 86 14.79 -26.19 -24.17
N ALA A 87 13.84 -25.72 -25.00
CA ALA A 87 12.94 -26.52 -25.84
C ALA A 87 12.02 -27.51 -25.10
N ASP A 88 11.97 -27.44 -23.77
CA ASP A 88 11.16 -28.27 -22.87
C ASP A 88 9.67 -27.88 -22.92
N LEU A 89 9.37 -26.61 -23.27
CA LEU A 89 8.02 -26.14 -23.58
C LEU A 89 7.95 -25.61 -25.03
N ARG A 90 6.92 -26.05 -25.77
CA ARG A 90 6.66 -25.64 -27.16
C ARG A 90 5.27 -25.01 -27.24
N LEU A 91 5.19 -23.76 -27.70
CA LEU A 91 3.93 -23.05 -27.89
C LEU A 91 3.28 -23.46 -29.22
N SER A 92 2.02 -23.89 -29.17
CA SER A 92 1.22 -24.25 -30.34
C SER A 92 -0.02 -23.38 -30.42
N VAL A 93 -0.31 -22.85 -31.60
CA VAL A 93 -1.51 -22.06 -31.88
C VAL A 93 -2.44 -22.88 -32.76
N LEU A 94 -3.75 -22.82 -32.50
CA LEU A 94 -4.76 -23.41 -33.37
C LEU A 94 -4.86 -22.55 -34.63
N ILE A 95 -4.65 -23.16 -35.79
CA ILE A 95 -4.83 -22.51 -37.09
C ILE A 95 -6.05 -23.13 -37.77
N ASP A 96 -6.74 -22.29 -38.53
CA ASP A 96 -7.81 -22.75 -39.41
C ASP A 96 -7.23 -23.67 -40.49
N ALA A 97 -7.98 -24.71 -40.86
CA ALA A 97 -7.49 -25.79 -41.73
C ALA A 97 -7.05 -25.26 -43.10
N ASP A 98 -7.72 -24.22 -43.61
CA ASP A 98 -7.41 -23.57 -44.90
C ASP A 98 -6.14 -22.71 -44.86
N SER A 99 -5.60 -22.40 -43.67
CA SER A 99 -4.35 -21.62 -43.49
C SER A 99 -3.09 -22.48 -43.34
N ALA A 100 -3.23 -23.82 -43.27
CA ALA A 100 -2.11 -24.75 -43.21
C ALA A 100 -1.50 -24.91 -44.62
N GLY A 101 -0.52 -24.05 -44.96
CA GLY A 101 0.07 -24.03 -46.30
C GLY A 101 0.67 -25.37 -46.74
N SER A 102 0.14 -25.92 -47.84
CA SER A 102 0.76 -26.73 -48.93
C SER A 102 1.84 -27.79 -48.61
N CYS A 103 2.06 -28.19 -47.37
CA CYS A 103 3.04 -29.21 -46.99
C CYS A 103 2.49 -30.19 -45.95
N ASP A 104 1.17 -30.39 -45.93
CA ASP A 104 0.60 -31.56 -45.27
C ASP A 104 0.73 -32.78 -46.17
N VAL A 105 1.48 -33.77 -45.69
CA VAL A 105 1.58 -35.09 -46.31
C VAL A 105 0.20 -35.76 -46.17
N PRO A 106 -0.39 -36.33 -47.23
CA PRO A 106 -1.75 -36.88 -47.16
C PRO A 106 -1.86 -37.95 -46.07
N LYS A 107 -2.61 -37.67 -44.99
CA LYS A 107 -2.95 -38.66 -43.98
C LYS A 107 -4.13 -39.49 -44.50
N ALA A 108 -3.93 -40.79 -44.54
CA ALA A 108 -4.85 -41.77 -45.09
C ALA A 108 -6.31 -41.55 -44.63
N THR A 109 -7.23 -41.62 -45.60
CA THR A 109 -8.68 -41.56 -45.45
C THR A 109 -9.17 -42.67 -44.52
N GLY A 110 -9.66 -42.28 -43.35
CA GLY A 110 -10.35 -43.15 -42.39
C GLY A 110 -11.61 -42.46 -41.88
N ALA A 111 -12.75 -43.15 -42.02
CA ALA A 111 -14.11 -42.66 -41.89
C ALA A 111 -14.51 -42.15 -40.49
N GLY A 112 -15.48 -41.22 -40.48
CA GLY A 112 -16.36 -40.95 -39.34
C GLY A 112 -16.11 -39.60 -38.69
N GLY A 113 -17.12 -38.73 -38.71
CA GLY A 113 -17.01 -37.32 -38.34
C GLY A 113 -16.62 -37.05 -36.90
N VAL A 114 -15.88 -35.95 -36.73
CA VAL A 114 -15.88 -35.07 -35.55
C VAL A 114 -15.22 -33.76 -36.00
N ASP A 115 -15.92 -32.66 -35.78
CA ASP A 115 -15.50 -31.26 -35.65
C ASP A 115 -14.13 -30.90 -36.24
N HIS A 116 -14.10 -30.02 -37.25
CA HIS A 116 -12.92 -29.41 -37.88
C HIS A 116 -11.65 -29.63 -37.05
N ALA A 117 -10.86 -30.64 -37.43
CA ALA A 117 -9.67 -31.03 -36.70
C ALA A 117 -8.77 -29.81 -36.56
N ALA A 118 -8.72 -29.22 -35.37
CA ALA A 118 -8.01 -27.97 -35.14
C ALA A 118 -6.51 -28.22 -35.34
N VAL A 119 -6.03 -27.90 -36.55
CA VAL A 119 -4.63 -28.04 -36.93
C VAL A 119 -3.83 -27.11 -36.02
N ARG A 120 -2.82 -27.64 -35.33
CA ARG A 120 -1.97 -26.84 -34.43
C ARG A 120 -0.67 -26.50 -35.13
N ALA A 121 -0.49 -25.23 -35.49
CA ALA A 121 0.79 -24.74 -35.96
C ALA A 121 1.71 -24.49 -34.77
N ARG A 122 2.95 -24.96 -34.89
CA ARG A 122 3.97 -24.71 -33.88
C ARG A 122 4.57 -23.33 -34.12
N LEU A 123 4.61 -22.50 -33.08
CA LEU A 123 5.22 -21.18 -33.17
C LEU A 123 6.74 -21.29 -33.07
N ASP A 124 7.45 -20.51 -33.89
CA ASP A 124 8.90 -20.35 -33.82
C ASP A 124 9.32 -19.86 -32.41
N PRO A 125 10.36 -20.46 -31.78
CA PRO A 125 10.77 -20.09 -30.42
C PRO A 125 11.07 -18.61 -30.24
N ALA A 126 11.65 -17.91 -31.23
CA ALA A 126 11.93 -16.49 -31.13
C ALA A 126 10.64 -15.65 -31.17
N HIS A 127 9.64 -16.05 -31.97
CA HIS A 127 8.31 -15.44 -31.94
C HIS A 127 7.55 -15.71 -30.64
N ALA A 128 7.60 -16.94 -30.12
CA ALA A 128 6.98 -17.29 -28.84
C ALA A 128 7.54 -16.46 -27.68
N GLN A 129 8.87 -16.26 -27.65
CA GLN A 129 9.53 -15.42 -26.65
C GLN A 129 9.10 -13.95 -26.73
N ARG A 130 8.94 -13.39 -27.94
CA ARG A 130 8.46 -12.01 -28.12
C ARG A 130 7.03 -11.81 -27.61
N ILE A 131 6.12 -12.74 -27.90
CA ILE A 131 4.72 -12.66 -27.43
C ILE A 131 4.69 -12.64 -25.90
N ILE A 132 5.45 -13.52 -25.24
CA ILE A 132 5.49 -13.59 -23.77
C ILE A 132 6.14 -12.34 -23.15
N ALA A 133 7.14 -11.75 -23.81
CA ALA A 133 7.73 -10.49 -23.35
C ALA A 133 6.75 -9.30 -23.41
N ILE A 134 5.83 -9.30 -24.38
CA ILE A 134 4.78 -8.29 -24.48
C ILE A 134 3.76 -8.46 -23.36
N THR A 135 3.26 -9.69 -23.13
CA THR A 135 2.30 -9.97 -22.06
C THR A 135 2.87 -9.64 -20.68
N ASP A 136 4.15 -9.94 -20.45
CA ASP A 136 4.89 -9.58 -19.23
C ASP A 136 4.93 -8.07 -18.96
N THR A 137 5.25 -7.30 -19.99
CA THR A 137 5.30 -5.85 -19.87
C THR A 137 3.91 -5.30 -19.56
N GLY A 138 2.87 -5.89 -20.14
CA GLY A 138 1.47 -5.61 -19.80
C GLY A 138 1.13 -5.94 -18.35
N ASP A 139 1.45 -7.15 -17.88
CA ASP A 139 1.16 -7.60 -16.51
C ASP A 139 1.88 -6.74 -15.47
N ARG A 140 3.17 -6.41 -15.70
CA ARG A 140 3.90 -5.47 -14.85
C ARG A 140 3.26 -4.08 -14.82
N GLY A 141 2.78 -3.59 -15.96
CA GLY A 141 2.05 -2.33 -16.06
C GLY A 141 0.73 -2.35 -15.28
N LEU A 142 -0.03 -3.45 -15.36
CA LEU A 142 -1.28 -3.63 -14.62
C LEU A 142 -1.06 -3.73 -13.11
N ILE A 143 -0.02 -4.43 -12.67
CA ILE A 143 0.39 -4.49 -11.25
C ILE A 143 0.75 -3.08 -10.75
N ALA A 144 1.53 -2.31 -11.53
CA ALA A 144 1.89 -0.94 -11.18
C ALA A 144 0.64 -0.03 -11.09
N LEU A 145 -0.30 -0.16 -12.03
CA LEU A 145 -1.55 0.59 -12.01
C LEU A 145 -2.39 0.25 -10.78
N GLN A 146 -2.51 -1.03 -10.42
CA GLN A 146 -3.23 -1.46 -9.22
C GLN A 146 -2.60 -0.88 -7.96
N ALA A 147 -1.27 -0.84 -7.87
CA ALA A 147 -0.56 -0.20 -6.76
C ALA A 147 -0.89 1.30 -6.66
N CYS A 148 -0.86 2.03 -7.79
CA CYS A 148 -1.27 3.44 -7.83
C CYS A 148 -2.73 3.64 -7.39
N GLN A 149 -3.65 2.79 -7.84
CA GLN A 149 -5.05 2.86 -7.45
C GLN A 149 -5.26 2.59 -5.96
N ALA A 150 -4.55 1.61 -5.39
CA ALA A 150 -4.59 1.32 -3.97
C ALA A 150 -4.09 2.50 -3.13
N TYR A 151 -3.00 3.14 -3.57
CA TYR A 151 -2.46 4.35 -2.94
C TYR A 151 -3.49 5.50 -2.93
N VAL A 152 -4.11 5.80 -4.07
CA VAL A 152 -5.14 6.86 -4.15
C VAL A 152 -6.34 6.55 -3.25
N LYS A 153 -6.79 5.29 -3.19
CA LYS A 153 -7.87 4.88 -2.28
C LYS A 153 -7.50 5.04 -0.82
N ALA A 154 -6.25 4.72 -0.45
CA ALA A 154 -5.75 4.89 0.90
C ALA A 154 -5.66 6.37 1.33
N LEU A 155 -5.41 7.29 0.38
CA LEU A 155 -5.41 8.73 0.65
C LEU A 155 -6.82 9.34 0.76
N ALA A 156 -7.80 8.77 0.07
CA ALA A 156 -9.17 9.29 0.04
C ALA A 156 -10.03 8.88 1.25
N GLN A 157 -9.45 8.24 2.26
CA GLN A 157 -10.15 7.54 3.35
C GLN A 157 -9.61 7.94 4.72
#